data_AF-A0A967Q474-F1
#
_entry.id   AF-A0A967Q474-F1
#
_cell.length_a   1.000
_cell.length_b   1.000
_cell.length_c   1.000
_cell.angle_alpha   90.00
_cell.angle_beta   90.00
_cell.angle_gamma   90.00
#
_symmetry.space_group_name_H-M   'P 1'
#
loop_
_entity.id
_entity.type
_entity.pdbx_description
1 polymer ?
#
loop_
_entity_poly.entity_id
_entity_poly.type
_entity_poly.pdbx_seq_one_letter_code
_entity_poly.pdbx_strand_id
1 'polypeptide(L)'
;MTNNSVSPADISLPKGVKDFLPLKAAKIVYLRQTLLDIFSHWGFRPVIPPSMEYLNVLERGLGKALQDKTVRFDDRQSGQLVTFTPDVT
;
A
#
# COMPACT_ATOMS: atom_id res chain seq x y z
N MET A 1 -7.57 5.10 43.25
CA MET A 1 -8.45 4.95 42.07
C MET A 1 -7.99 5.99 41.05
N THR A 2 -7.08 5.63 40.15
CA THR A 2 -6.53 6.56 39.15
C THR A 2 -7.44 6.57 37.92
N ASN A 3 -8.18 7.66 37.76
CA ASN A 3 -8.99 7.94 36.59
C ASN A 3 -8.10 8.01 35.34
N ASN A 4 -8.22 7.00 34.47
CA ASN A 4 -7.57 7.01 33.17
C ASN A 4 -8.51 7.70 32.16
N SER A 5 -8.49 9.04 32.15
CA SER A 5 -9.16 9.83 31.11
C SER A 5 -8.33 9.75 29.83
N VAL A 6 -8.76 8.90 28.89
CA VAL A 6 -8.22 8.89 27.52
C VAL A 6 -8.51 10.26 26.90
N SER A 7 -7.47 11.04 26.66
CA SER A 7 -7.54 12.32 25.94
C SER A 7 -7.86 12.04 24.45
N PRO A 8 -8.61 12.90 23.73
CA PRO A 8 -8.91 12.71 22.29
C PRO A 8 -7.68 12.79 21.37
N ALA A 9 -6.50 12.99 21.94
CA ALA A 9 -5.23 12.89 21.25
C ALA A 9 -4.92 11.40 21.02
N ASP A 10 -5.15 10.94 19.78
CA ASP A 10 -4.20 10.10 19.02
C ASP A 10 -4.90 9.33 17.88
N ILE A 11 -5.66 10.04 17.03
CA ILE A 11 -5.89 9.56 15.65
C ILE A 11 -4.77 10.16 14.79
N SER A 12 -3.53 9.72 15.03
CA SER A 12 -2.38 10.09 14.21
C SER A 12 -2.18 9.03 13.14
N LEU A 13 -2.25 9.42 11.87
CA LEU A 13 -1.96 8.51 10.77
C LEU A 13 -0.47 8.12 10.80
N PRO A 14 -0.12 6.88 10.40
CA PRO A 14 1.26 6.50 10.21
C PRO A 14 1.98 7.49 9.29
N LYS A 15 3.26 7.72 9.55
CA LYS A 15 4.08 8.60 8.71
C LYS A 15 4.03 8.13 7.25
N GLY A 16 3.68 9.04 6.34
CA GLY A 16 3.55 8.75 4.91
C GLY A 16 2.15 8.32 4.47
N VAL A 17 1.20 8.16 5.39
CA VAL A 17 -0.22 7.88 5.10
C VAL A 17 -1.05 9.15 5.21
N LYS A 18 -2.07 9.31 4.36
CA LYS A 18 -2.91 10.50 4.30
C LYS A 18 -4.33 10.18 3.85
N ASP A 19 -5.30 10.83 4.47
CA ASP A 19 -6.68 10.82 4.00
C ASP A 19 -6.90 11.78 2.82
N PHE A 20 -7.61 11.29 1.81
CA PHE A 20 -8.12 12.10 0.71
C PHE A 20 -9.62 12.32 0.89
N LEU A 21 -9.98 13.52 1.35
CA LEU A 21 -11.37 13.94 1.49
C LEU A 21 -12.10 14.00 0.13
N PRO A 22 -13.45 14.04 0.11
CA PRO A 22 -14.25 13.80 -1.09
C PRO A 22 -13.79 14.55 -2.35
N LEU A 23 -13.46 15.84 -2.26
CA LEU A 23 -12.99 16.63 -3.41
C LEU A 23 -11.68 16.09 -4.01
N LYS A 24 -10.75 15.62 -3.18
CA LYS A 24 -9.47 15.05 -3.65
C LYS A 24 -9.65 13.61 -4.11
N ALA A 25 -10.45 12.82 -3.41
CA ALA A 25 -10.79 11.46 -3.81
C ALA A 25 -11.45 11.43 -5.20
N ALA A 26 -12.41 12.34 -5.45
CA ALA A 26 -13.07 12.46 -6.75
C ALA A 26 -12.08 12.74 -7.89
N LYS A 27 -11.06 13.59 -7.66
CA LYS A 27 -10.01 13.86 -8.65
C LYS A 27 -9.15 12.62 -8.94
N ILE A 28 -8.80 11.84 -7.92
CA ILE A 28 -8.03 10.60 -8.08
C ILE A 28 -8.83 9.58 -8.90
N VAL A 29 -10.12 9.41 -8.59
CA VAL A 29 -11.02 8.51 -9.32
C VAL A 29 -11.17 8.94 -10.78
N TYR A 30 -11.36 10.24 -11.03
CA TYR A 30 -11.44 10.79 -12.39
C TYR A 30 -10.18 10.49 -13.22
N LEU A 31 -9.00 10.73 -12.65
CA LEU A 31 -7.72 10.44 -13.32
C LEU A 31 -7.57 8.94 -13.60
N ARG A 32 -7.90 8.08 -12.63
CA ARG A 32 -7.85 6.62 -12.80
C ARG A 32 -8.76 6.18 -13.94
N GLN A 33 -10.01 6.64 -13.98
CA GLN A 33 -10.96 6.26 -15.01
C GLN A 33 -10.49 6.72 -16.40
N THR A 34 -9.98 7.95 -16.50
CA THR A 34 -9.43 8.49 -17.75
C THR A 34 -8.29 7.62 -18.29
N LEU A 35 -7.37 7.20 -17.44
CA LEU A 35 -6.26 6.32 -17.83
C LEU A 35 -6.76 4.94 -18.28
N LEU A 36 -7.70 4.35 -17.54
CA LEU A 36 -8.30 3.06 -17.90
C LEU A 36 -9.02 3.13 -19.25
N ASP A 37 -9.77 4.20 -19.49
CA ASP A 37 -10.45 4.43 -20.75
C ASP A 37 -9.42 4.50 -21.89
N ILE A 38 -8.35 5.29 -21.74
CA ILE A 38 -7.27 5.35 -22.73
C ILE A 38 -6.69 3.96 -22.99
N PHE A 39 -6.25 3.23 -21.97
CA PHE A 39 -5.65 1.89 -22.15
C PHE A 39 -6.59 0.92 -22.87
N SER A 40 -7.89 0.98 -22.58
CA SER A 40 -8.88 0.14 -23.25
C SER A 40 -9.01 0.42 -24.75
N HIS A 41 -8.87 1.68 -25.18
CA HIS A 41 -8.88 2.05 -26.61
C HIS A 41 -7.68 1.47 -27.37
N TRP A 42 -6.58 1.19 -26.66
CA TRP A 42 -5.39 0.54 -27.22
C TRP A 42 -5.41 -0.99 -27.07
N GLY A 43 -6.52 -1.58 -26.58
CA GLY A 43 -6.69 -3.03 -26.45
C GLY A 43 -6.05 -3.65 -25.21
N PHE A 44 -5.52 -2.84 -24.29
CA PHE A 44 -5.02 -3.34 -23.00
C PHE A 44 -6.17 -3.75 -22.10
N ARG A 45 -5.94 -4.79 -21.27
CA ARG A 45 -6.88 -5.25 -20.26
C ARG A 45 -6.29 -5.10 -18.86
N PRO A 46 -7.10 -4.74 -17.86
CA PRO A 46 -6.61 -4.59 -16.49
C PRO A 46 -6.19 -5.94 -15.92
N VAL A 47 -5.11 -5.93 -15.14
CA VAL A 47 -4.67 -7.02 -14.26
C VAL A 47 -4.54 -6.45 -12.85
N ILE A 48 -5.00 -7.19 -11.85
CA ILE A 48 -4.85 -6.84 -10.45
C ILE A 48 -3.96 -7.92 -9.83
N PRO A 49 -2.64 -7.70 -9.70
CA PRO A 49 -1.76 -8.65 -9.05
C PRO A 49 -2.00 -8.67 -7.52
N PRO A 50 -1.50 -9.69 -6.81
CA PRO A 50 -1.46 -9.67 -5.36
C PRO A 50 -0.77 -8.39 -4.86
N SER A 51 -1.35 -7.75 -3.85
CA SER A 51 -0.78 -6.54 -3.24
C SER A 51 0.37 -6.84 -2.29
N MET A 52 0.58 -8.11 -1.95
CA MET A 52 1.60 -8.57 -1.03
C MET A 52 2.42 -9.70 -1.62
N GLU A 53 3.71 -9.69 -1.31
CA GLU A 53 4.69 -10.69 -1.72
C GLU A 53 5.56 -11.11 -0.54
N TYR A 54 6.19 -12.29 -0.63
CA TYR A 54 7.15 -12.72 0.37
C TYR A 54 8.40 -11.84 0.32
N LEU A 55 8.85 -11.41 1.49
CA LEU A 55 10.01 -10.52 1.61
C LEU A 55 11.27 -11.12 0.97
N ASN A 56 11.45 -12.44 1.08
CA ASN A 56 12.59 -13.15 0.50
C ASN A 56 12.60 -13.14 -1.04
N VAL A 57 11.47 -12.89 -1.71
CA VAL A 57 11.39 -12.76 -3.16
C VAL A 57 11.98 -11.40 -3.57
N LEU A 58 11.59 -10.34 -2.89
CA LEU A 58 12.08 -8.99 -3.16
C LEU A 58 13.57 -8.83 -2.84
N GLU A 59 14.05 -9.43 -1.75
CA GLU A 59 15.46 -9.39 -1.36
C GLU A 59 16.39 -10.00 -2.43
N ARG A 60 15.90 -11.01 -3.18
CA ARG A 60 16.65 -11.61 -4.28
C ARG A 60 16.71 -10.71 -5.52
N GLY A 61 15.69 -9.90 -5.77
CA GLY A 61 15.57 -9.07 -6.97
C GLY A 61 16.10 -7.63 -6.83
N LEU A 62 15.97 -7.01 -5.64
CA LEU A 62 16.19 -5.58 -5.43
C LEU A 62 17.36 -5.25 -4.48
N GLY A 63 17.99 -6.27 -3.89
CA GLY A 63 19.17 -6.14 -3.03
C GLY A 63 18.87 -5.62 -1.60
N LYS A 64 19.88 -5.69 -0.73
CA LYS A 64 19.75 -5.39 0.71
C LYS A 64 19.26 -3.97 1.04
N ALA A 65 19.47 -3.01 0.16
CA ALA A 65 19.08 -1.61 0.39
C ALA A 65 17.55 -1.42 0.54
N LEU A 66 16.74 -2.36 0.03
CA LEU A 66 15.29 -2.31 0.18
C LEU A 66 14.83 -2.72 1.58
N GLN A 67 15.56 -3.60 2.28
CA GLN A 67 15.15 -4.14 3.59
C GLN A 67 14.83 -3.05 4.61
N ASP A 68 15.59 -1.95 4.61
CA ASP A 68 15.44 -0.85 5.57
C ASP A 68 14.27 0.10 5.25
N LYS A 69 13.73 0.02 4.03
CA LYS A 69 12.64 0.89 3.55
C LYS A 69 11.32 0.15 3.38
N THR A 70 11.32 -1.16 3.60
CA THR A 70 10.17 -2.04 3.41
C THR A 70 9.35 -2.17 4.69
N VAL A 71 8.03 -1.96 4.58
CA VAL A 71 7.08 -2.28 5.66
C VAL A 71 6.94 -3.80 5.73
N ARG A 72 7.15 -4.40 6.90
CA ARG A 72 7.14 -5.87 7.06
C ARG A 72 5.94 -6.31 7.87
N PHE A 73 5.32 -7.40 7.45
CA PHE A 73 4.22 -8.05 8.14
C PHE A 73 4.59 -9.50 8.44
N ASP A 74 4.21 -9.97 9.62
CA ASP A 74 4.35 -11.37 10.02
C ASP A 74 3.10 -12.14 9.58
N ASP A 75 3.26 -13.05 8.62
CA ASP A 75 2.20 -13.99 8.28
C ASP A 75 2.25 -15.19 9.23
N ARG A 76 1.45 -15.10 10.29
CA ARG A 76 1.38 -16.11 11.36
C ARG A 76 0.91 -17.48 10.89
N GLN A 77 0.27 -17.60 9.72
CA GLN A 77 -0.19 -18.89 9.20
C GLN A 77 0.96 -19.66 8.54
N SER A 78 1.77 -18.96 7.75
CA SER A 78 2.91 -19.58 7.04
C SER A 78 4.24 -19.48 7.79
N GLY A 79 4.33 -18.59 8.79
CA GLY A 79 5.57 -18.24 9.48
C GLY A 79 6.54 -17.42 8.61
N GLN A 80 6.08 -16.87 7.49
CA GLN A 80 6.90 -16.07 6.57
C GLN A 80 6.71 -14.57 6.81
N LEU A 81 7.71 -13.78 6.43
CA LEU A 81 7.57 -12.33 6.32
C LEU A 81 7.03 -11.95 4.95
N VAL A 82 6.00 -11.11 4.94
CA VAL A 82 5.41 -10.54 3.74
C VAL A 82 5.50 -9.02 3.76
N THR A 83 5.38 -8.41 2.59
CA THR A 83 5.36 -6.96 2.42
C THR A 83 4.49 -6.56 1.24
N PHE A 84 4.18 -5.27 1.13
CA PHE A 84 3.54 -4.73 -0.07
C PHE A 84 4.49 -4.75 -1.26
N THR A 85 3.96 -5.02 -2.44
CA THR A 85 4.72 -4.91 -3.70
C THR A 85 5.24 -3.47 -3.87
N PRO A 86 6.56 -3.26 -4.06
CA PRO A 86 7.12 -1.91 -4.13
C PRO A 86 6.80 -1.19 -5.45
N ASP A 87 6.46 -1.93 -6.49
CA ASP A 87 6.18 -1.42 -7.84
C ASP A 87 5.23 -2.34 -8.62
N VAL A 88 4.95 -1.97 -9.87
CA VAL A 88 4.11 -2.71 -10.83
C VAL A 88 4.81 -2.68 -12.18
N THR A 89 5.82 -3.54 -12.36
CA THR A 89 6.64 -3.68 -13.59
C THR A 89 6.26 -4.92 -14.39
#